data_AF-M6D0Y4-F1
#
_entry.id   AF-M6D0Y4-F1
#
_cell.length_a   1.000
_cell.length_b   1.000
_cell.length_c   1.000
_cell.angle_alpha   90.00
_cell.angle_beta   90.00
_cell.angle_gamma   90.00
#
_symmetry.space_group_name_H-M   'P 1'
#
loop_
_entity.id
_entity.type
_entity.pdbx_description
1 polymer ?
#
loop_
_entity_poly.entity_id
_entity_poly.type
_entity_poly.pdbx_seq_one_letter_code
_entity_poly.pdbx_strand_id
1 'polypeptide(L)' 'MAYKMDGAKFPTLEELIDAFYPLYADRMSKVDFEKYVQENAKEE' A
#
# COMPACT_ATOMS: atom_id res chain seq x y z
N MET A 1 -14.16 -2.87 -5.93
CA MET A 1 -12.71 -2.91 -6.06
C MET A 1 -12.16 -1.99 -5.00
N ALA A 2 -11.75 -2.59 -3.90
CA ALA A 2 -11.01 -1.97 -2.82
C ALA A 2 -9.70 -2.74 -2.65
N TYR A 3 -8.64 -2.04 -2.32
CA TYR A 3 -7.33 -2.63 -2.08
C TYR A 3 -7.22 -2.98 -0.61
N LYS A 4 -6.86 -4.22 -0.31
CA LYS A 4 -6.66 -4.68 1.06
C LYS A 4 -5.20 -5.06 1.30
N MET A 5 -4.64 -4.52 2.38
CA MET A 5 -3.29 -4.83 2.86
C MET A 5 -3.24 -4.71 4.39
N ASP A 6 -2.59 -5.68 5.04
CA ASP A 6 -2.44 -5.74 6.51
C ASP A 6 -3.74 -5.53 7.31
N GLY A 7 -4.86 -6.01 6.78
CA GLY A 7 -6.18 -5.90 7.41
C GLY A 7 -6.91 -4.58 7.19
N ALA A 8 -6.25 -3.57 6.63
CA ALA A 8 -6.87 -2.32 6.20
C ALA A 8 -7.42 -2.44 4.77
N LYS A 9 -8.54 -1.76 4.49
CA LYS A 9 -9.17 -1.69 3.16
C LYS A 9 -9.23 -0.23 2.71
N PHE A 10 -8.77 0.03 1.50
CA PHE A 10 -8.79 1.36 0.90
C PHE A 10 -9.53 1.34 -0.44
N PRO A 11 -10.22 2.43 -0.78
CA PRO A 11 -10.84 2.59 -2.10
C PRO A 11 -9.82 2.52 -3.24
N THR A 12 -8.61 3.06 -3.03
CA THR A 12 -7.56 3.15 -4.05
C THR A 12 -6.19 2.73 -3.52
N LEU A 13 -5.29 2.33 -4.43
CA LEU A 13 -3.89 2.07 -4.11
C LEU A 13 -3.20 3.32 -3.55
N GLU A 14 -3.51 4.50 -4.09
CA GLU A 14 -2.89 5.76 -3.69
C GLU A 14 -3.18 6.10 -2.22
N GLU A 15 -4.43 5.93 -1.78
CA GLU A 15 -4.79 6.12 -0.37
C GLU A 15 -4.14 5.08 0.56
N LEU A 16 -4.03 3.83 0.10
CA LEU A 16 -3.30 2.80 0.84
C LEU A 16 -1.82 3.19 0.97
N ILE A 17 -1.21 3.60 -0.14
CA ILE A 17 0.19 4.02 -0.20
C ILE A 17 0.43 5.20 0.73
N ASP A 18 -0.37 6.25 0.68
CA ASP A 18 -0.17 7.43 1.51
C ASP A 18 -0.42 7.15 3.00
N ALA A 19 -1.33 6.23 3.33
CA ALA A 19 -1.57 5.79 4.71
C ALA A 19 -0.45 4.91 5.26
N PHE A 20 0.10 4.01 4.45
CA PHE A 20 1.09 3.03 4.90
C PHE A 20 2.54 3.48 4.69
N TYR A 21 2.85 4.29 3.67
CA TYR A 21 4.21 4.68 3.34
C TYR A 21 4.97 5.30 4.53
N PRO A 22 4.37 6.14 5.40
CA PRO A 22 5.05 6.63 6.61
C PRO A 22 5.59 5.52 7.52
N LEU A 23 4.96 4.34 7.55
CA LEU A 23 5.39 3.18 8.34
C LEU A 23 6.53 2.38 7.67
N TYR A 24 6.69 2.54 6.35
CA TYR A 24 7.65 1.81 5.52
C TYR A 24 8.78 2.70 4.99
N ALA A 25 8.69 4.03 5.18
CA ALA A 25 9.65 5.01 4.69
C ALA A 25 11.06 4.79 5.26
N ASP A 26 11.18 4.25 6.47
CA ASP A 26 12.47 3.88 7.07
C ASP A 26 13.08 2.60 6.46
N ARG A 27 12.26 1.77 5.78
CA ARG A 27 12.67 0.47 5.23
C ARG A 27 12.93 0.51 3.73
N MET A 28 12.19 1.34 2.99
CA MET A 28 12.27 1.39 1.53
C MET A 28 11.79 2.73 0.97
N SER A 29 12.17 3.01 -0.29
CA SER A 29 11.73 4.21 -0.98
C SER A 29 10.23 4.16 -1.33
N LYS A 30 9.60 5.31 -1.61
CA LYS A 30 8.19 5.34 -2.03
C LYS A 30 7.95 4.49 -3.27
N VAL A 31 8.88 4.52 -4.23
CA VAL A 31 8.81 3.74 -5.47
C VAL A 31 8.86 2.24 -5.20
N ASP A 32 9.72 1.80 -4.27
CA ASP A 32 9.78 0.38 -3.89
C ASP A 32 8.52 -0.03 -3.12
N PHE A 33 7.99 0.86 -2.29
CA PHE A 33 6.76 0.63 -1.56
C PHE A 33 5.54 0.54 -2.49
N GLU A 34 5.45 1.38 -3.50
CA GLU A 34 4.38 1.32 -4.52
C GLU A 34 4.34 -0.04 -5.21
N LYS A 35 5.51 -0.58 -5.60
CA LYS A 35 5.62 -1.93 -6.17
C LYS A 35 5.21 -2.99 -5.16
N TYR A 36 5.69 -2.86 -3.92
CA TYR A 36 5.35 -3.79 -2.85
C TYR A 36 3.83 -3.86 -2.64
N VAL A 37 3.14 -2.71 -2.58
CA VAL A 37 1.69 -2.64 -2.48
C VAL A 37 1.04 -3.26 -3.71
N GLN A 38 1.50 -2.97 -4.94
CA GLN A 38 0.93 -3.58 -6.15
C GLN A 38 1.05 -5.11 -6.16
N GLU A 39 2.13 -5.67 -5.63
CA GLU A 39 2.36 -7.12 -5.57
C GLU A 39 1.63 -7.81 -4.40
N ASN A 40 1.40 -7.10 -3.30
CA ASN A 40 0.88 -7.69 -2.05
C ASN A 40 -0.57 -7.31 -1.73
N ALA A 41 -1.05 -6.16 -2.22
CA ALA A 41 -2.43 -5.73 -2.03
C ALA A 41 -3.35 -6.61 -2.88
N LYS A 42 -4.39 -7.16 -2.23
CA LYS A 42 -5.42 -7.93 -2.92
C LYS A 42 -6.57 -7.01 -3.31
N GLU A 43 -7.02 -7.13 -4.55
CA GLU A 43 -8.24 -6.50 -5.04
C GLU A 43 -9.46 -7.31 -4.52
N GLU A 44 -10.28 -6.69 -3.67
CA GLU A 44 -11.57 -7.22 -3.18
C GLU A 44 -12.77 -6.39 -3.68
#